data_AF-A0A5E4QVY2-F1
#
_entry.id   AF-A0A5E4QVY2-F1
#
_cell.length_a   1.000
_cell.length_b   1.000
_cell.length_c   1.000
_cell.angle_alpha   90.00
_cell.angle_beta   90.00
_cell.angle_gamma   90.00
#
_symmetry.space_group_name_H-M   'P 1'
#
loop_
_entity.id
_entity.type
_entity.pdbx_description
1 polymer ?
#
loop_
_entity_poly.entity_id
_entity_poly.type
_entity_poly.pdbx_seq_one_letter_code
_entity_poly.pdbx_strand_id
1 'polypeptide(L)'
;MMGFIAVLSIPSIIQVLVQTQRSNSEYTSYKRYLSTHLHMLSWYSYELKPGSKSWRSLETVRKRHLRAGTTARLKNQGTVSQRDLSLTIFGFMGFAMLKPDEFQITQLKEGDLDAFVHFWGVIGSMLGIKDRYNICRKTYEETHQICQVILDKVYTPCLTNVPEYFEHSARAMTVGASAYFSNIEANFVIYKTKHLANVPGYIYTEVDRLVLLRKLKRCRCK
;
A
#
# COMPACT_ATOMS: atom_id res chain seq x y z
N MET A 1 -0.88 -1.61 -7.81
CA MET A 1 -1.55 -0.29 -7.87
C MET A 1 -2.65 -0.12 -6.82
N MET A 2 -3.55 -1.09 -6.63
CA MET A 2 -4.60 -1.03 -5.60
C MET A 2 -4.08 -0.73 -4.19
N GLY A 3 -2.96 -1.33 -3.79
CA GLY A 3 -2.36 -1.02 -2.49
C GLY A 3 -1.85 0.42 -2.34
N PHE A 4 -1.44 1.10 -3.43
CA PHE A 4 -1.15 2.54 -3.37
C PHE A 4 -2.42 3.37 -3.16
N ILE A 5 -3.52 3.01 -3.82
CA ILE A 5 -4.83 3.65 -3.57
C ILE A 5 -5.22 3.47 -2.10
N ALA A 6 -5.03 2.27 -1.54
CA ALA A 6 -5.29 2.04 -0.13
C ALA A 6 -4.44 2.94 0.78
N VAL A 7 -3.16 3.14 0.47
CA VAL A 7 -2.27 4.05 1.22
C VAL A 7 -2.76 5.50 1.16
N LEU A 8 -3.34 5.96 0.05
CA LEU A 8 -3.93 7.31 -0.04
C LEU A 8 -5.14 7.50 0.89
N SER A 9 -5.79 6.43 1.34
CA SER A 9 -6.88 6.54 2.31
C SER A 9 -6.42 6.89 3.73
N ILE A 10 -5.10 6.80 4.01
CA ILE A 10 -4.54 7.09 5.33
C ILE A 10 -4.33 8.62 5.46
N PRO A 11 -5.03 9.31 6.38
CA PRO A 11 -5.00 10.78 6.46
C PRO A 11 -3.60 11.37 6.66
N SER A 12 -2.79 10.77 7.54
CA SER A 12 -1.41 11.21 7.80
C SER A 12 -0.52 11.08 6.57
N ILE A 13 -0.76 10.08 5.72
CA ILE A 13 0.05 9.84 4.52
C ILE A 13 -0.34 10.78 3.40
N ILE A 14 -1.64 10.87 3.08
CA ILE A 14 -2.10 11.73 1.98
C ILE A 14 -1.81 13.20 2.25
N GLN A 15 -1.89 13.64 3.51
CA GLN A 15 -1.53 14.99 3.91
C GLN A 15 -0.08 15.34 3.54
N VAL A 16 0.88 14.45 3.85
CA VAL A 16 2.29 14.63 3.48
C VAL A 16 2.47 14.62 1.96
N LEU A 17 1.76 13.74 1.25
CA LEU A 17 1.86 13.64 -0.21
C LEU A 17 1.36 14.92 -0.91
N VAL A 18 0.18 15.42 -0.55
CA VAL A 18 -0.42 16.64 -1.12
C VAL A 18 0.51 17.84 -0.91
N GLN A 19 1.05 18.00 0.30
CA GLN A 19 1.93 19.12 0.65
C GLN A 19 3.23 19.16 -0.13
N THR A 20 3.71 18.01 -0.63
CA THR A 20 4.91 18.00 -1.47
C THR A 20 4.68 18.66 -2.83
N GLN A 21 3.42 18.81 -3.27
CA GLN A 21 3.03 19.31 -4.60
C GLN A 21 3.68 18.51 -5.75
N ARG A 22 4.02 17.24 -5.51
CA ARG A 22 4.62 16.35 -6.52
C ARG A 22 3.63 15.32 -7.07
N SER A 23 2.34 15.51 -6.84
CA SER A 23 1.25 14.62 -7.28
C SER A 23 -0.10 15.33 -7.31
N ASN A 24 -0.07 16.65 -7.56
CA ASN A 24 -1.25 17.50 -7.61
C ASN A 24 -1.86 17.59 -9.02
N SER A 25 -1.09 17.26 -10.06
CA SER A 25 -1.54 17.17 -11.46
C SER A 25 -1.23 15.79 -12.03
N GLU A 26 -1.84 15.46 -13.18
CA GLU A 26 -1.58 14.20 -13.89
C GLU A 26 -0.09 14.05 -14.23
N TYR A 27 0.54 15.09 -14.77
CA TYR A 27 1.96 15.06 -15.14
C TYR A 27 2.91 14.93 -13.94
N THR A 28 2.65 15.63 -12.83
CA THR A 28 3.49 15.49 -11.63
C THR A 28 3.29 14.11 -10.97
N SER A 29 2.05 13.62 -10.96
CA SER A 29 1.70 12.26 -10.51
C SER A 29 2.38 11.19 -11.34
N TYR A 30 2.33 11.27 -12.68
CA TYR A 30 3.05 10.37 -13.60
C TYR A 30 4.51 10.23 -13.19
N LYS A 31 5.24 11.34 -13.08
CA LYS A 31 6.67 11.32 -12.70
C LYS A 31 6.92 10.69 -11.34
N ARG A 32 6.10 11.01 -10.34
CA ARG A 32 6.25 10.47 -8.97
C ARG A 32 6.01 8.96 -8.95
N TYR A 33 4.91 8.50 -9.52
CA TYR A 33 4.51 7.09 -9.40
C TYR A 33 5.32 6.20 -10.33
N LEU A 34 5.74 6.70 -11.51
CA LEU A 34 6.75 6.01 -12.33
C LEU A 34 8.07 5.87 -11.57
N SER A 35 8.57 6.93 -10.92
CA SER A 35 9.78 6.82 -10.08
C SER A 35 9.61 5.79 -8.97
N THR A 36 8.45 5.73 -8.32
CA THR A 36 8.16 4.75 -7.26
C THR A 36 8.15 3.33 -7.81
N HIS A 37 7.53 3.12 -8.97
CA HIS A 37 7.49 1.82 -9.66
C HIS A 37 8.90 1.36 -10.06
N LEU A 38 9.73 2.24 -10.62
CA LEU A 38 11.11 1.92 -10.98
C LEU A 38 11.98 1.60 -9.77
N HIS A 39 11.75 2.25 -8.61
CA HIS A 39 12.40 1.87 -7.36
C HIS A 39 11.99 0.45 -6.93
N MET A 40 10.70 0.15 -6.95
CA MET A 40 10.19 -1.17 -6.60
C MET A 40 10.74 -2.27 -7.53
N LEU A 41 10.71 -2.08 -8.85
CA LEU A 41 11.32 -3.00 -9.81
C LEU A 41 12.80 -3.21 -9.51
N SER A 42 13.53 -2.14 -9.16
CA SER A 42 14.94 -2.26 -8.81
C SER A 42 15.19 -3.16 -7.59
N TRP A 43 14.25 -3.22 -6.64
CA TRP A 43 14.37 -4.07 -5.46
C TRP A 43 14.19 -5.54 -5.78
N TYR A 44 13.34 -5.87 -6.75
CA TYR A 44 13.14 -7.25 -7.22
C TYR A 44 14.20 -7.71 -8.23
N SER A 45 14.70 -6.81 -9.09
CA SER A 45 15.55 -7.18 -10.22
C SER A 45 17.06 -7.16 -9.94
N TYR A 46 17.50 -6.64 -8.79
CA TYR A 46 18.92 -6.52 -8.46
C TYR A 46 19.21 -7.00 -7.05
N GLU A 47 20.30 -7.77 -6.89
CA GLU A 47 20.77 -8.24 -5.59
C GLU A 47 20.90 -7.10 -4.57
N LEU A 48 20.41 -7.32 -3.36
CA LEU A 48 20.55 -6.38 -2.26
C LEU A 48 21.90 -6.54 -1.57
N LYS A 49 22.92 -5.88 -2.11
CA LYS A 49 24.29 -5.84 -1.57
C LYS A 49 24.75 -4.38 -1.45
N PRO A 50 25.61 -4.02 -0.49
CA PRO A 50 26.15 -2.67 -0.37
C PRO A 50 26.64 -2.13 -1.72
N GLY A 51 26.15 -0.95 -2.11
CA GLY A 51 26.51 -0.30 -3.36
C GLY A 51 25.76 -0.81 -4.61
N SER A 52 24.93 -1.85 -4.53
CA SER A 52 24.09 -2.30 -5.65
C SER A 52 23.01 -1.28 -6.03
N LYS A 53 22.35 -1.49 -7.18
CA LYS A 53 21.26 -0.60 -7.62
C LYS A 53 20.07 -0.63 -6.65
N SER A 54 19.68 -1.79 -6.14
CA SER A 54 18.62 -1.92 -5.13
C SER A 54 19.01 -1.27 -3.80
N TRP A 55 20.27 -1.39 -3.38
CA TRP A 55 20.80 -0.72 -2.18
C TRP A 55 20.72 0.81 -2.28
N ARG A 56 21.31 1.39 -3.33
CA ARG A 56 21.26 2.85 -3.57
C ARG A 56 19.83 3.36 -3.71
N SER A 57 18.96 2.55 -4.31
CA SER A 57 17.53 2.82 -4.46
C SER A 57 16.85 2.92 -3.09
N LEU A 58 17.04 1.93 -2.21
CA LEU A 58 16.49 1.94 -0.84
C LEU A 58 17.04 3.10 0.00
N GLU A 59 18.35 3.38 -0.06
CA GLU A 59 18.93 4.56 0.62
C GLU A 59 18.32 5.87 0.13
N THR A 60 18.12 5.99 -1.18
CA THR A 60 17.49 7.17 -1.79
C THR A 60 16.06 7.33 -1.28
N VAL A 61 15.28 6.25 -1.25
CA VAL A 61 13.90 6.26 -0.79
C VAL A 61 13.81 6.56 0.71
N ARG A 62 14.70 5.99 1.55
CA ARG A 62 14.80 6.35 2.97
C ARG A 62 15.10 7.83 3.16
N LYS A 63 16.10 8.38 2.45
CA LYS A 63 16.45 9.81 2.51
C LYS A 63 15.26 10.68 2.10
N ARG A 64 14.49 10.29 1.08
CA ARG A 64 13.28 11.01 0.66
C ARG A 64 12.20 11.02 1.75
N HIS A 65 11.93 9.89 2.39
CA HIS A 65 10.97 9.82 3.49
C HIS A 65 11.41 10.66 4.69
N LEU A 66 12.69 10.62 5.07
CA LEU A 66 13.24 11.44 6.14
C LEU A 66 13.11 12.95 5.84
N ARG A 67 13.46 13.35 4.61
CA ARG A 67 13.31 14.75 4.16
C ARG A 67 11.85 15.19 4.19
N ALA A 68 10.94 14.40 3.62
CA ALA A 68 9.50 14.70 3.64
C ALA A 68 8.97 14.82 5.07
N GLY A 69 9.35 13.90 5.96
CA GLY A 69 8.97 13.93 7.37
C GLY A 69 9.51 15.15 8.12
N THR A 70 10.73 15.60 7.81
CA THR A 70 11.30 16.83 8.37
C THR A 70 10.59 18.07 7.83
N THR A 71 10.35 18.16 6.53
CA THR A 71 9.63 19.29 5.93
C THR A 71 8.20 19.40 6.49
N ALA A 72 7.49 18.29 6.65
CA ALA A 72 6.14 18.28 7.23
C ALA A 72 6.15 18.80 8.68
N ARG A 73 7.14 18.41 9.50
CA ARG A 73 7.28 18.93 10.87
C ARG A 73 7.55 20.43 10.90
N LEU A 74 8.47 20.91 10.06
CA LEU A 74 8.80 22.34 9.97
C LEU A 74 7.59 23.20 9.59
N LYS A 75 6.63 22.63 8.85
CA LYS A 75 5.39 23.29 8.46
C LYS A 75 4.22 23.06 9.44
N ASN A 76 4.45 22.43 10.60
CA ASN A 76 3.41 22.02 11.56
C ASN A 76 2.28 21.21 10.92
N GLN A 77 2.66 20.32 10.01
CA GLN A 77 1.77 19.66 9.05
C GLN A 77 1.82 18.13 9.15
N GLY A 78 2.39 17.62 10.26
CA GLY A 78 2.55 16.19 10.53
C GLY A 78 3.99 15.70 10.34
N THR A 79 4.16 14.40 10.13
CA THR A 79 5.46 13.78 9.86
C THR A 79 5.28 12.43 9.15
N VAL A 80 6.37 11.87 8.61
CA VAL A 80 6.38 10.48 8.15
C VAL A 80 6.75 9.61 9.35
N SER A 81 5.75 8.98 9.96
CA SER A 81 5.92 8.16 11.17
C SER A 81 6.30 6.71 10.85
N GLN A 82 6.73 5.96 11.88
CA GLN A 82 6.94 4.51 11.77
C GLN A 82 5.66 3.77 11.38
N ARG A 83 4.50 4.23 11.87
CA ARG A 83 3.18 3.73 11.47
C ARG A 83 2.95 3.97 9.97
N ASP A 84 3.25 5.17 9.47
CA ASP A 84 3.06 5.50 8.06
C ASP A 84 3.95 4.64 7.14
N LEU A 85 5.20 4.42 7.52
CA LEU A 85 6.10 3.51 6.78
C LEU A 85 5.57 2.08 6.79
N SER A 86 5.10 1.59 7.93
CA SER A 86 4.57 0.22 8.08
C SER A 86 3.28 0.00 7.28
N LEU A 87 2.37 0.98 7.31
CA LEU A 87 1.18 0.98 6.45
C LEU A 87 1.59 1.09 4.96
N THR A 88 2.61 1.87 4.63
CA THR A 88 3.11 1.92 3.26
C THR A 88 3.64 0.55 2.80
N ILE A 89 4.35 -0.20 3.65
CA ILE A 89 4.76 -1.60 3.33
C ILE A 89 3.54 -2.48 3.09
N PHE A 90 2.49 -2.39 3.92
CA PHE A 90 1.22 -3.09 3.65
C PHE A 90 0.67 -2.73 2.25
N GLY A 91 0.75 -1.46 1.84
CA GLY A 91 0.34 -1.02 0.51
C GLY A 91 1.09 -1.70 -0.65
N PHE A 92 2.25 -2.32 -0.42
CA PHE A 92 2.97 -3.07 -1.45
C PHE A 92 2.68 -4.57 -1.42
N MET A 93 2.55 -5.18 -0.24
CA MET A 93 2.48 -6.64 -0.10
C MET A 93 1.22 -7.17 0.60
N GLY A 94 0.50 -6.33 1.34
CA GLY A 94 -0.57 -6.77 2.23
C GLY A 94 -1.73 -7.40 1.49
N PHE A 95 -2.21 -6.80 0.39
CA PHE A 95 -3.26 -7.42 -0.43
C PHE A 95 -2.80 -8.70 -1.12
N ALA A 96 -1.55 -8.75 -1.59
CA ALA A 96 -0.98 -9.96 -2.19
C ALA A 96 -0.94 -11.12 -1.18
N MET A 97 -0.66 -10.81 0.09
CA MET A 97 -0.67 -11.79 1.16
C MET A 97 -2.07 -12.26 1.55
N LEU A 98 -3.03 -11.34 1.67
CA LEU A 98 -4.37 -11.65 2.18
C LEU A 98 -5.31 -12.23 1.11
N LYS A 99 -5.06 -11.92 -0.16
CA LYS A 99 -5.91 -12.31 -1.29
C LYS A 99 -5.04 -12.79 -2.46
N PRO A 100 -4.18 -13.80 -2.27
CA PRO A 100 -3.21 -14.23 -3.29
C PRO A 100 -3.87 -14.63 -4.62
N ASP A 101 -5.05 -15.25 -4.55
CA ASP A 101 -5.83 -15.68 -5.73
C ASP A 101 -6.24 -14.50 -6.63
N GLU A 102 -6.53 -13.33 -6.05
CA GLU A 102 -6.86 -12.10 -6.80
C GLU A 102 -5.68 -11.57 -7.63
N PHE A 103 -4.46 -12.02 -7.30
CA PHE A 103 -3.22 -11.63 -7.96
C PHE A 103 -2.54 -12.82 -8.66
N GLN A 104 -3.17 -13.99 -8.70
CA GLN A 104 -2.60 -15.23 -9.24
C GLN A 104 -1.25 -15.59 -8.60
N ILE A 105 -1.08 -15.23 -7.33
CA ILE A 105 0.12 -15.57 -6.56
C ILE A 105 -0.07 -16.96 -6.02
N THR A 106 0.78 -17.88 -6.46
CA THR A 106 0.80 -19.26 -5.99
C THR A 106 2.18 -19.60 -5.46
N GLN A 107 2.23 -20.46 -4.45
CA GLN A 107 3.48 -21.00 -3.95
C GLN A 107 3.97 -22.08 -4.94
N LEU A 108 5.18 -21.92 -5.47
CA LEU A 108 5.79 -22.89 -6.39
C LEU A 108 6.67 -23.89 -5.65
N LYS A 109 7.36 -23.42 -4.61
CA LYS A 109 8.21 -24.21 -3.71
C LYS A 109 7.86 -23.93 -2.26
N GLU A 110 8.06 -24.92 -1.41
CA GLU A 110 7.95 -24.74 0.03
C GLU A 110 8.85 -23.59 0.50
N GLY A 111 8.29 -22.67 1.28
CA GLY A 111 9.00 -21.50 1.80
C GLY A 111 9.02 -20.26 0.89
N ASP A 112 8.46 -20.29 -0.32
CA ASP A 112 8.42 -19.09 -1.19
C ASP A 112 7.68 -17.91 -0.53
N LEU A 113 6.60 -18.19 0.20
CA LEU A 113 5.83 -17.16 0.90
C LEU A 113 6.58 -16.59 2.11
N ASP A 114 7.31 -17.43 2.85
CA ASP A 114 8.20 -16.98 3.92
C ASP A 114 9.35 -16.14 3.37
N ALA A 115 9.92 -16.52 2.22
CA ALA A 115 10.94 -15.74 1.54
C ALA A 115 10.40 -14.39 1.06
N PHE A 116 9.16 -14.34 0.57
CA PHE A 116 8.49 -13.09 0.20
C PHE A 116 8.29 -12.16 1.42
N VAL A 117 7.88 -12.72 2.55
CA VAL A 117 7.78 -11.99 3.83
C VAL A 117 9.16 -11.50 4.27
N HIS A 118 10.18 -12.35 4.22
CA HIS A 118 11.55 -11.97 4.56
C HIS A 118 12.05 -10.81 3.69
N PHE A 119 11.82 -10.88 2.39
CA PHE A 119 12.18 -9.82 1.43
C PHE A 119 11.57 -8.46 1.83
N TRP A 120 10.26 -8.41 2.10
CA TRP A 120 9.61 -7.17 2.54
C TRP A 120 10.00 -6.75 3.95
N GLY A 121 10.35 -7.70 4.82
CA GLY A 121 10.92 -7.44 6.14
C GLY A 121 12.23 -6.69 6.04
N VAL A 122 13.16 -7.19 5.21
CA VAL A 122 14.45 -6.54 4.97
C VAL A 122 14.28 -5.16 4.33
N ILE A 123 13.38 -5.01 3.35
CA ILE A 123 13.04 -3.70 2.78
C ILE A 123 12.55 -2.74 3.86
N GLY A 124 11.65 -3.18 4.74
CA GLY A 124 11.15 -2.38 5.85
C GLY A 124 12.29 -1.88 6.76
N SER A 125 13.20 -2.77 7.15
CA SER A 125 14.37 -2.42 7.97
C SER A 125 15.32 -1.45 7.24
N MET A 126 15.58 -1.67 5.95
CA MET A 126 16.40 -0.79 5.11
C MET A 126 15.80 0.61 4.98
N LEU A 127 14.47 0.72 4.90
CA LEU A 127 13.74 1.99 4.91
C LEU A 127 13.71 2.68 6.29
N GLY A 128 14.21 2.01 7.34
CA GLY A 128 14.34 2.55 8.69
C GLY A 128 13.13 2.26 9.59
N ILE A 129 12.33 1.25 9.26
CA ILE A 129 11.30 0.73 10.17
C ILE A 129 12.00 -0.06 11.28
N LYS A 130 11.73 0.28 12.55
CA LYS A 130 12.24 -0.48 13.69
C LYS A 130 11.54 -1.84 13.75
N ASP A 131 12.23 -2.89 14.15
CA ASP A 131 11.70 -4.27 14.16
C ASP A 131 10.35 -4.41 14.86
N ARG A 132 10.12 -3.67 15.96
CA ARG A 132 8.83 -3.67 16.67
C ARG A 132 7.65 -3.18 15.82
N TYR A 133 7.90 -2.31 14.85
CA TYR A 133 6.91 -1.75 13.93
C TYR A 133 6.87 -2.46 12.57
N ASN A 134 7.89 -3.26 12.24
CA ASN A 134 7.92 -4.00 10.99
C ASN A 134 6.80 -5.04 10.97
N ILE A 135 5.94 -4.98 9.95
CA ILE A 135 4.76 -5.86 9.85
C ILE A 135 5.15 -7.26 9.38
N CYS A 136 6.29 -7.40 8.71
CA CYS A 136 6.82 -8.68 8.25
C CYS A 136 7.51 -9.39 9.41
N ARG A 137 6.96 -10.54 9.80
CA ARG A 137 7.47 -11.37 10.90
C ARG A 137 8.21 -12.59 10.36
N LYS A 138 8.48 -13.55 11.24
CA LYS A 138 9.31 -14.71 10.90
C LYS A 138 8.62 -15.66 9.91
N THR A 139 7.29 -15.77 10.00
CA THR A 139 6.51 -16.66 9.13
C THR A 139 5.44 -15.91 8.36
N TYR A 140 5.02 -16.53 7.26
CA TYR A 140 3.89 -16.11 6.46
C TYR A 140 2.61 -16.00 7.29
N GLU A 141 2.31 -16.99 8.14
CA GLU A 141 1.08 -17.03 8.94
C GLU A 141 0.99 -15.86 9.92
N GLU A 142 2.08 -15.60 10.66
CA GLU A 142 2.11 -14.50 11.63
C GLU A 142 1.94 -13.15 10.91
N THR A 143 2.63 -12.98 9.79
CA THR A 143 2.55 -11.77 8.97
C THR A 143 1.16 -11.61 8.35
N HIS A 144 0.53 -12.70 7.90
CA HIS A 144 -0.83 -12.71 7.36
C HIS A 144 -1.83 -12.25 8.41
N GLN A 145 -1.74 -12.75 9.64
CA GLN A 145 -2.61 -12.31 10.75
C GLN A 145 -2.44 -10.81 11.04
N ILE A 146 -1.22 -10.29 11.04
CA ILE A 146 -0.95 -8.85 11.22
C ILE A 146 -1.56 -8.05 10.08
N CYS A 147 -1.35 -8.47 8.83
CA CYS A 147 -1.95 -7.84 7.67
C CYS A 147 -3.49 -7.83 7.77
N GLN A 148 -4.11 -8.92 8.23
CA GLN A 148 -5.56 -9.00 8.40
C GLN A 148 -6.05 -7.99 9.44
N VAL A 149 -5.35 -7.86 10.57
CA VAL A 149 -5.68 -6.86 11.60
C VAL A 149 -5.53 -5.43 11.06
N ILE A 150 -4.48 -5.16 10.29
CA ILE A 150 -4.26 -3.85 9.66
C ILE A 150 -5.36 -3.55 8.63
N LEU A 151 -5.76 -4.55 7.84
CA LEU A 151 -6.86 -4.42 6.89
C LEU A 151 -8.15 -4.01 7.63
N ASP A 152 -8.57 -4.82 8.59
CA ASP A 152 -9.86 -4.66 9.26
C ASP A 152 -9.93 -3.40 10.15
N LYS A 153 -8.83 -3.07 10.84
CA LYS A 153 -8.81 -1.95 11.80
C LYS A 153 -8.34 -0.63 11.22
N VAL A 154 -7.69 -0.63 10.06
CA VAL A 154 -7.13 0.60 9.47
C VAL A 154 -7.65 0.84 8.06
N TYR A 155 -7.39 -0.07 7.12
CA TYR A 155 -7.74 0.19 5.72
C TYR A 155 -9.23 0.13 5.44
N THR A 156 -9.97 -0.84 5.98
CA THR A 156 -11.42 -0.92 5.78
C THR A 156 -12.12 0.35 6.27
N PRO A 157 -11.87 0.86 7.51
CA PRO A 157 -12.45 2.12 7.95
C PRO A 157 -12.02 3.33 7.11
N CYS A 158 -10.74 3.46 6.78
CA CYS A 158 -10.22 4.58 5.99
C CYS A 158 -10.75 4.60 4.55
N LEU A 159 -10.97 3.43 3.94
CA LEU A 159 -11.56 3.34 2.59
C LEU A 159 -13.09 3.43 2.59
N THR A 160 -13.72 3.18 3.73
CA THR A 160 -15.15 3.47 3.94
C THR A 160 -15.36 4.99 4.03
N ASN A 161 -14.55 5.67 4.85
CA ASN A 161 -14.60 7.12 5.06
C ASN A 161 -13.29 7.76 4.62
N VAL A 162 -13.18 8.01 3.32
CA VAL A 162 -11.95 8.52 2.70
C VAL A 162 -11.66 9.97 3.11
N PRO A 163 -10.38 10.35 3.28
CA PRO A 163 -10.01 11.71 3.62
C PRO A 163 -10.20 12.68 2.44
N GLU A 164 -10.17 13.98 2.76
CA GLU A 164 -10.05 15.05 1.76
C GLU A 164 -8.88 14.78 0.81
N TYR A 165 -9.03 15.13 -0.47
CA TYR A 165 -8.08 14.87 -1.56
C TYR A 165 -7.92 13.41 -2.01
N PHE A 166 -8.58 12.43 -1.38
CA PHE A 166 -8.48 11.02 -1.78
C PHE A 166 -8.85 10.82 -3.24
N GLU A 167 -10.06 11.22 -3.64
CA GLU A 167 -10.58 11.03 -5.01
C GLU A 167 -9.68 11.70 -6.06
N HIS A 168 -9.27 12.94 -5.82
CA HIS A 168 -8.37 13.67 -6.71
C HIS A 168 -7.01 12.96 -6.85
N SER A 169 -6.39 12.60 -5.72
CA SER A 169 -5.07 11.96 -5.71
C SER A 169 -5.11 10.56 -6.32
N ALA A 170 -6.18 9.80 -6.08
CA ALA A 170 -6.40 8.48 -6.65
C ALA A 170 -6.55 8.54 -8.18
N ARG A 171 -7.34 9.50 -8.68
CA ARG A 171 -7.53 9.72 -10.13
C ARG A 171 -6.25 10.21 -10.79
N ALA A 172 -5.60 11.23 -10.24
CA ALA A 172 -4.34 11.75 -10.76
C ALA A 172 -3.22 10.69 -10.78
N MET A 173 -3.14 9.84 -9.74
CA MET A 173 -2.24 8.69 -9.71
C MET A 173 -2.56 7.70 -10.83
N THR A 174 -3.84 7.37 -11.01
CA THR A 174 -4.27 6.36 -11.98
C THR A 174 -4.07 6.82 -13.42
N VAL A 175 -4.43 8.07 -13.73
CA VAL A 175 -4.16 8.69 -15.04
C VAL A 175 -2.66 8.81 -15.29
N GLY A 176 -1.88 9.18 -14.27
CA GLY A 176 -0.43 9.15 -14.39
C GLY A 176 0.11 7.74 -14.65
N ALA A 177 -0.51 6.71 -14.05
CA ALA A 177 -0.11 5.32 -14.24
C ALA A 177 -0.49 4.75 -15.62
N SER A 178 -1.57 5.24 -16.24
CA SER A 178 -2.02 4.74 -17.54
C SER A 178 -1.03 4.97 -18.69
N ALA A 179 -0.06 5.87 -18.49
CA ALA A 179 1.03 6.08 -19.44
C ALA A 179 2.01 4.89 -19.56
N TYR A 180 2.04 3.99 -18.58
CA TYR A 180 2.93 2.81 -18.58
C TYR A 180 2.23 1.51 -18.14
N PHE A 181 0.96 1.57 -17.74
CA PHE A 181 0.09 0.42 -17.60
C PHE A 181 -1.12 0.57 -18.53
N SER A 182 -1.26 -0.34 -19.49
CA SER A 182 -2.36 -0.33 -20.45
C SER A 182 -3.71 -0.61 -19.76
N ASN A 183 -4.77 0.05 -20.27
CA ASN A 183 -6.18 -0.23 -19.93
C ASN A 183 -6.56 -0.07 -18.45
N ILE A 184 -5.99 0.92 -17.76
CA ILE A 184 -6.34 1.22 -16.37
C ILE A 184 -7.33 2.39 -16.29
N GLU A 185 -8.48 2.15 -15.67
CA GLU A 185 -9.53 3.15 -15.41
C GLU A 185 -9.63 3.45 -13.90
N ALA A 186 -9.74 4.73 -13.55
CA ALA A 186 -9.65 5.17 -12.15
C ALA A 186 -10.79 4.65 -11.27
N ASN A 187 -12.03 4.67 -11.75
CA ASN A 187 -13.17 4.19 -10.97
C ASN A 187 -13.05 2.69 -10.68
N PHE A 188 -12.65 1.89 -11.68
CA PHE A 188 -12.42 0.45 -11.52
C PHE A 188 -11.35 0.16 -10.49
N VAL A 189 -10.24 0.90 -10.51
CA VAL A 189 -9.13 0.66 -9.57
C VAL A 189 -9.55 1.04 -8.15
N ILE A 190 -10.23 2.17 -7.98
CA ILE A 190 -10.77 2.58 -6.68
C ILE A 190 -11.77 1.54 -6.18
N TYR A 191 -12.68 1.09 -7.05
CA TYR A 191 -13.66 0.04 -6.76
C TYR A 191 -12.98 -1.26 -6.32
N LYS A 192 -12.04 -1.77 -7.11
CA LYS A 192 -11.32 -3.01 -6.81
C LYS A 192 -10.50 -2.86 -5.54
N THR A 193 -9.92 -1.70 -5.26
CA THR A 193 -9.22 -1.44 -3.99
C THR A 193 -10.15 -1.53 -2.80
N LYS A 194 -11.33 -0.92 -2.87
CA LYS A 194 -12.33 -0.98 -1.80
C LYS A 194 -12.89 -2.39 -1.59
N HIS A 195 -13.10 -3.13 -2.69
CA HIS A 195 -13.46 -4.54 -2.65
C HIS A 195 -12.35 -5.40 -1.99
N LEU A 196 -11.09 -5.23 -2.39
CA LEU A 196 -9.95 -5.91 -1.77
C LEU A 196 -9.81 -5.57 -0.28
N ALA A 197 -10.18 -4.35 0.12
CA ALA A 197 -10.21 -3.92 1.51
C ALA A 197 -11.49 -4.28 2.29
N ASN A 198 -12.36 -5.13 1.75
CA ASN A 198 -13.62 -5.57 2.40
C ASN A 198 -14.54 -4.42 2.80
N VAL A 199 -14.49 -3.29 2.08
CA VAL A 199 -15.41 -2.16 2.33
C VAL A 199 -16.84 -2.62 2.04
N PRO A 200 -17.79 -2.45 2.98
CA PRO A 200 -19.18 -2.84 2.77
C PRO A 200 -19.78 -2.21 1.51
N GLY A 201 -20.51 -2.99 0.72
CA GLY A 201 -21.17 -2.54 -0.51
C GLY A 201 -20.35 -2.71 -1.79
N TYR A 202 -19.05 -3.01 -1.70
CA TYR A 202 -18.20 -3.27 -2.87
C TYR A 202 -18.17 -4.77 -3.19
N ILE A 203 -19.16 -5.21 -3.96
CA ILE A 203 -19.45 -6.62 -4.29
C ILE A 203 -18.88 -6.96 -5.67
N TYR A 204 -18.08 -8.01 -5.80
CA TYR A 204 -17.54 -8.44 -7.10
C TYR A 204 -18.16 -9.75 -7.57
N THR A 205 -18.49 -10.65 -6.64
CA THR A 205 -19.05 -11.98 -6.89
C THR A 205 -20.34 -12.21 -6.11
N GLU A 206 -21.10 -13.25 -6.49
CA GLU A 206 -22.29 -13.65 -5.72
C GLU A 206 -21.92 -14.11 -4.30
N VAL A 207 -20.73 -14.70 -4.12
CA VAL A 207 -20.22 -15.09 -2.80
C VAL A 207 -20.06 -13.85 -1.91
N ASP A 208 -19.52 -12.75 -2.43
CA ASP A 208 -19.38 -11.49 -1.68
C ASP A 208 -20.73 -10.95 -1.24
N ARG A 209 -21.72 -11.00 -2.14
CA ARG A 209 -23.09 -10.59 -1.85
C ARG A 209 -23.69 -11.41 -0.71
N LEU A 210 -23.54 -12.73 -0.76
CA LEU A 210 -24.01 -13.64 0.30
C LEU A 210 -23.32 -13.38 1.65
N VAL A 211 -22.01 -13.13 1.64
CA VAL A 211 -21.25 -12.77 2.85
C VAL A 211 -21.75 -11.47 3.46
N LEU A 212 -22.00 -10.44 2.65
CA LEU A 212 -22.57 -9.17 3.11
C LEU A 212 -23.96 -9.36 3.71
N LEU A 213 -24.85 -10.11 3.04
CA LEU A 213 -26.20 -10.39 3.53
C LEU A 213 -26.18 -11.11 4.88
N ARG A 214 -25.27 -12.08 5.07
CA ARG A 214 -25.10 -12.77 6.36
C ARG A 214 -24.65 -11.82 7.47
N LYS A 215 -23.73 -10.89 7.17
CA LYS A 215 -23.30 -9.86 8.14
C LYS A 215 -24.45 -8.94 8.53
N LEU A 216 -25.20 -8.43 7.54
CA LEU A 216 -26.35 -7.54 7.79
C LEU A 216 -27.44 -8.22 8.64
N LYS A 217 -27.73 -9.50 8.38
CA LYS A 217 -28.67 -10.29 9.20
C LYS A 217 -28.20 -10.40 10.65
N ARG A 218 -26.92 -10.67 10.89
CA ARG A 218 -26.35 -10.75 12.26
C ARG A 218 -26.41 -9.42 13.01
N CYS A 219 -26.23 -8.28 12.31
CA CYS A 219 -26.32 -6.96 12.92
C CYS A 219 -27.77 -6.54 13.25
N ARG A 220 -28.77 -7.10 12.57
CA ARG A 220 -30.20 -6.85 12.87
C ARG A 220 -30.75 -7.70 14.02
N CYS A 221 -30.07 -8.79 14.39
CA CYS A 221 -30.44 -9.66 15.50
C CYS A 221 -29.78 -9.28 16.83
N LYS A 222 -29.04 -8.18 16.88
CA LYS A 222 -28.45 -7.59 18.09
C LYS A 222 -29.09 -6.24 18.33
#